data_AF-A0A565CFK8-F1
#
_entry.id   AF-A0A565CFK8-F1
#
_cell.length_a   1.000
_cell.length_b   1.000
_cell.length_c   1.000
_cell.angle_alpha   90.00
_cell.angle_beta   90.00
_cell.angle_gamma   90.00
#
_symmetry.space_group_name_H-M   'P 1'
#
loop_
_entity.id
_entity.type
_entity.pdbx_description
1 polymer ?
#
loop_
_entity_poly.entity_id
_entity_poly.type
_entity_poly.pdbx_seq_one_letter_code
_entity_poly.pdbx_strand_id
1 'polypeptide(L)'
;MVEEAFHKYANIQYSRNVNQWKQKWVAGKQPKGVHQDVFEGLKIHWMLPDTQATSTTNSNNRLSDRKEKGIAVHNAGATSFLFREQQLIEQNGGEPVDHFFFMEDTHTNKKTSQIQDGVAAEDIGLVNSQKQVRLTRLSEDGSTASNPLTFDEINQIVIDVSFSTQFY
;
A
#
# COMPACT_ATOMS: atom_id res chain seq x y z
N MET A 1 21.67 -13.40 29.36
CA MET A 1 22.89 -12.66 28.92
C MET A 1 23.54 -13.29 27.68
N VAL A 2 24.34 -14.38 27.77
CA VAL A 2 25.04 -14.95 26.60
C VAL A 2 24.09 -15.68 25.63
N GLU A 3 23.16 -16.48 26.15
CA GLU A 3 22.17 -17.22 25.34
C GLU A 3 21.21 -16.28 24.59
N GLU A 4 20.67 -15.26 25.26
CA GLU A 4 19.85 -14.23 24.60
C GLU A 4 20.61 -13.48 23.50
N ALA A 5 21.88 -13.13 23.76
CA ALA A 5 22.72 -12.48 22.76
C ALA A 5 22.95 -13.39 21.54
N PHE A 6 23.15 -14.69 21.77
CA PHE A 6 23.25 -15.69 20.71
C PHE A 6 21.96 -15.79 19.89
N HIS A 7 20.79 -15.93 20.54
CA HIS A 7 19.51 -16.00 19.82
C HIS A 7 19.22 -14.75 19.01
N LYS A 8 19.52 -13.57 19.56
CA LYS A 8 19.37 -12.30 18.84
C LYS A 8 20.27 -12.25 17.60
N TYR A 9 21.52 -12.67 17.73
CA TYR A 9 22.46 -12.73 16.62
C TYR A 9 22.03 -13.77 15.57
N ALA A 10 21.65 -14.96 16.01
CA ALA A 10 21.15 -16.03 15.14
C ALA A 10 19.94 -15.55 14.34
N ASN A 11 18.93 -14.95 14.99
CA ASN A 11 17.75 -14.40 14.31
C ASN A 11 18.13 -13.41 13.21
N ILE A 12 19.04 -12.47 13.50
CA ILE A 12 19.52 -11.51 12.50
C ILE A 12 20.19 -12.22 11.32
N GLN A 13 21.06 -13.20 11.58
CA GLN A 13 21.75 -13.95 10.53
C GLN A 13 20.78 -14.77 9.67
N TYR A 14 19.82 -15.46 10.29
CA TYR A 14 18.81 -16.22 9.57
C TYR A 14 17.93 -15.32 8.71
N SER A 15 17.36 -14.25 9.28
CA SER A 15 16.50 -13.32 8.54
C SER A 15 17.19 -12.70 7.32
N ARG A 16 18.50 -12.44 7.39
CA ARG A 16 19.27 -11.86 6.28
C ARG A 16 19.58 -12.86 5.18
N ASN A 17 19.83 -14.12 5.52
CA ASN A 17 20.43 -15.09 4.60
C ASN A 17 19.44 -16.14 4.04
N VAL A 18 18.31 -16.38 4.70
CA VAL A 18 17.35 -17.45 4.34
C VAL A 18 16.90 -17.37 2.88
N ASN A 19 16.59 -16.17 2.36
CA ASN A 19 16.19 -16.02 0.95
C ASN A 19 17.33 -16.36 -0.02
N GLN A 20 18.56 -15.91 0.28
CA GLN A 20 19.72 -16.22 -0.56
C GLN A 20 20.03 -17.72 -0.56
N TRP A 21 19.85 -18.39 0.59
CA TRP A 21 19.99 -19.84 0.69
C TRP A 21 18.93 -20.57 -0.13
N LYS A 22 17.66 -20.11 -0.09
CA LYS A 22 16.58 -20.65 -0.93
C LYS A 22 16.91 -20.50 -2.42
N GLN A 23 17.37 -19.33 -2.85
CA GLN A 23 17.75 -19.09 -4.25
C GLN A 23 18.91 -20.00 -4.71
N LYS A 24 19.93 -20.18 -3.87
CA LYS A 24 21.04 -21.10 -4.17
C LYS A 24 20.56 -22.53 -4.28
N TRP A 25 19.69 -22.97 -3.36
CA TRP A 25 19.10 -24.30 -3.41
C TRP A 25 18.31 -24.54 -4.70
N VAL A 26 17.46 -23.59 -5.10
CA VAL A 26 16.70 -23.64 -6.36
C VAL A 26 17.64 -23.71 -7.57
N ALA A 27 18.78 -23.00 -7.51
CA ALA A 27 19.83 -23.06 -8.54
C ALA A 27 20.73 -24.32 -8.45
N GLY A 28 20.42 -25.29 -7.59
CA GLY A 28 21.21 -26.52 -7.40
C GLY A 28 22.54 -26.32 -6.68
N LYS A 29 22.76 -25.16 -6.02
CA LYS A 29 24.00 -24.79 -5.34
C LYS A 29 23.88 -24.90 -3.82
N GLN A 30 24.98 -25.26 -3.15
CA GLN A 30 25.04 -25.29 -1.69
C GLN A 30 25.29 -23.87 -1.12
N PRO A 31 24.46 -23.40 -0.18
CA PRO A 31 24.71 -22.15 0.52
C PRO A 31 25.89 -22.24 1.49
N LYS A 32 26.53 -21.09 1.75
CA LYS A 32 27.61 -20.95 2.73
C LYS A 32 27.04 -20.40 4.04
N GLY A 33 27.63 -20.78 5.17
CA GLY A 33 27.30 -20.20 6.48
C GLY A 33 25.99 -20.70 7.10
N VAL A 34 25.51 -21.88 6.69
CA VAL A 34 24.38 -22.57 7.31
C VAL A 34 24.80 -23.98 7.72
N HIS A 35 24.38 -24.43 8.89
CA HIS A 35 24.60 -25.80 9.33
C HIS A 35 23.80 -26.77 8.46
N GLN A 36 24.34 -27.95 8.18
CA GLN A 36 23.74 -28.92 7.26
C GLN A 36 22.32 -29.31 7.70
N ASP A 37 22.14 -29.69 8.97
CA ASP A 37 20.83 -30.10 9.51
C ASP A 37 19.78 -28.99 9.40
N VAL A 38 20.18 -27.74 9.66
CA VAL A 38 19.29 -26.58 9.52
C VAL A 38 18.89 -26.38 8.07
N PHE A 39 19.84 -26.55 7.14
CA PHE A 39 19.57 -26.43 5.71
C PHE A 39 18.66 -27.54 5.20
N GLU A 40 18.80 -28.77 5.70
CA GLU A 40 17.90 -29.89 5.40
C GLU A 40 16.49 -29.63 5.91
N GLY A 41 16.35 -29.15 7.15
CA GLY A 41 15.06 -28.71 7.69
C GLY A 41 14.40 -27.60 6.87
N LEU A 42 15.18 -26.62 6.40
CA LEU A 42 14.69 -25.55 5.53
C LEU A 42 14.20 -26.07 4.17
N LYS A 43 14.89 -27.05 3.56
CA LYS A 43 14.42 -27.68 2.31
C LYS A 43 13.06 -28.34 2.49
N ILE A 44 12.89 -29.10 3.58
CA ILE A 44 11.60 -29.73 3.91
C ILE A 44 10.53 -28.66 4.07
N HIS A 45 10.80 -27.60 4.85
CA HIS A 45 9.85 -26.51 5.05
C HIS A 45 9.46 -25.80 3.75
N TRP A 46 10.40 -25.53 2.84
CA TRP A 46 10.12 -24.91 1.55
C TRP A 46 9.36 -25.81 0.56
N MET A 47 9.36 -27.12 0.79
CA MET A 47 8.59 -28.10 0.01
C MET A 47 7.18 -28.33 0.55
N LEU A 48 6.85 -27.83 1.75
CA LEU A 48 5.49 -27.92 2.28
C LEU A 48 4.51 -27.17 1.36
N PRO A 49 3.35 -27.77 1.02
CA PRO A 49 2.35 -27.13 0.16
C PRO A 49 1.92 -25.75 0.65
N ASP A 50 1.69 -25.59 1.95
CA ASP A 50 1.27 -24.31 2.56
C ASP A 50 2.33 -23.22 2.39
N THR A 51 3.61 -23.57 2.55
CA THR A 51 4.74 -22.66 2.36
C THR A 51 4.84 -22.23 0.89
N GLN A 52 4.67 -23.17 -0.04
CA GLN A 52 4.67 -22.87 -1.47
C GLN A 52 3.50 -22.00 -1.88
N ALA A 53 2.28 -22.32 -1.42
CA ALA A 53 1.09 -21.53 -1.67
C ALA A 53 1.26 -20.10 -1.16
N THR A 54 1.68 -19.93 0.10
CA THR A 54 1.92 -18.60 0.69
C THR A 54 3.00 -17.83 -0.08
N SER A 55 4.11 -18.49 -0.43
CA SER A 55 5.19 -17.86 -1.19
C SER A 55 4.76 -17.43 -2.59
N THR A 56 3.95 -18.24 -3.28
CA THR A 56 3.43 -17.95 -4.62
C THR A 56 2.43 -16.80 -4.55
N THR A 57 1.47 -16.83 -3.61
CA THR A 57 0.52 -15.74 -3.39
C THR A 57 1.25 -14.43 -3.10
N ASN A 58 2.22 -14.43 -2.18
CA ASN A 58 2.99 -13.22 -1.86
C ASN A 58 3.82 -12.73 -3.06
N SER A 59 4.38 -13.65 -3.86
CA SER A 59 5.11 -13.28 -5.07
C SER A 59 4.19 -12.68 -6.12
N ASN A 60 3.02 -13.27 -6.34
CA ASN A 60 2.01 -12.78 -7.27
C ASN A 60 1.46 -11.43 -6.83
N ASN A 61 1.21 -11.22 -5.53
CA ASN A 61 0.79 -9.92 -5.00
C ASN A 61 1.88 -8.85 -5.16
N ARG A 62 3.16 -9.22 -5.05
CA ARG A 62 4.28 -8.28 -5.26
C ARG A 62 4.56 -8.00 -6.73
N LEU A 63 4.33 -8.98 -7.60
CA LEU A 63 4.52 -8.90 -9.05
C LEU A 63 3.22 -8.62 -9.80
N SER A 64 2.13 -8.31 -9.09
CA SER A 64 0.83 -8.08 -9.72
C SER A 64 0.99 -6.96 -10.73
N ASP A 65 0.56 -7.21 -11.96
CA ASP A 65 0.58 -6.19 -12.99
C ASP A 65 -0.40 -5.09 -12.61
N ARG A 66 0.14 -3.98 -12.12
CA ARG A 66 -0.61 -2.76 -11.81
C ARG A 66 -0.67 -1.87 -13.05
N LYS A 67 -0.79 -2.42 -14.27
CA LYS A 67 -0.82 -1.67 -15.53
C LYS A 67 0.36 -0.69 -15.65
N GLU A 68 1.56 -1.16 -15.31
CA GLU A 68 2.79 -0.34 -15.28
C GLU A 68 2.77 0.85 -14.30
N LYS A 69 1.81 0.92 -13.35
CA LYS A 69 1.68 2.03 -12.37
C LYS A 69 2.65 1.94 -11.18
N GLY A 70 3.62 1.02 -11.25
CA GLY A 70 4.66 0.86 -10.24
C GLY A 70 4.19 0.22 -8.93
N ILE A 71 5.08 0.26 -7.93
CA ILE A 71 4.86 -0.34 -6.61
C ILE A 71 3.79 0.43 -5.84
N ALA A 72 3.00 -0.27 -5.03
CA ALA A 72 2.02 0.36 -4.13
C ALA A 72 2.74 1.22 -3.08
N VAL A 73 2.49 2.53 -3.09
CA VAL A 73 3.09 3.49 -2.15
C VAL A 73 2.03 4.29 -1.41
N HIS A 74 2.16 4.35 -0.09
CA HIS A 74 1.39 5.27 0.76
C HIS A 74 2.34 6.04 1.69
N ASN A 75 1.90 7.21 2.11
CA ASN A 75 2.66 8.21 2.88
C ASN A 75 2.07 8.44 4.30
N ALA A 76 1.16 7.57 4.77
CA ALA A 76 0.63 7.60 6.14
C ALA A 76 1.67 7.26 7.23
N GLY A 77 2.88 6.82 6.85
CA GLY A 77 3.94 6.45 7.78
C GLY A 77 3.66 5.12 8.49
N ALA A 78 4.11 4.98 9.74
CA ALA A 78 3.87 3.77 10.55
C ALA A 78 2.44 3.70 11.13
N THR A 79 1.52 4.48 10.57
CA THR A 79 0.17 4.68 11.08
C THR A 79 -0.82 3.97 10.17
N SER A 80 -1.80 3.26 10.75
CA SER A 80 -2.90 2.70 9.97
C SER A 80 -3.79 3.81 9.39
N PHE A 81 -4.48 3.55 8.28
CA PHE A 81 -5.39 4.52 7.69
C PHE A 81 -6.49 4.98 8.66
N LEU A 82 -7.06 4.05 9.45
CA LEU A 82 -8.05 4.38 10.47
C LEU A 82 -7.51 5.37 11.52
N PHE A 83 -6.29 5.15 12.02
CA PHE A 83 -5.71 6.08 12.98
C PHE A 83 -5.30 7.40 12.33
N ARG A 84 -4.87 7.36 11.06
CA ARG A 84 -4.55 8.58 10.32
C ARG A 84 -5.79 9.44 10.09
N GLU A 85 -6.92 8.83 9.78
CA GLU A 85 -8.21 9.51 9.65
C GLU A 85 -8.62 10.18 10.97
N GLN A 86 -8.53 9.47 12.09
CA GLN A 86 -8.78 10.04 13.42
C GLN A 86 -7.89 11.25 13.72
N GLN A 87 -6.59 11.17 13.39
CA GLN A 87 -5.69 12.32 13.54
C GLN A 87 -6.12 13.52 12.68
N LEU A 88 -6.62 13.27 11.48
CA LEU A 88 -7.07 14.34 10.58
C LEU A 88 -8.36 14.98 11.10
N ILE A 89 -9.28 14.19 11.65
CA ILE A 89 -10.50 14.70 12.32
C ILE A 89 -10.11 15.58 13.51
N GLU A 90 -9.19 15.12 14.36
CA GLU A 90 -8.70 15.91 15.50
C GLU A 90 -8.01 17.21 15.04
N GLN A 91 -7.19 17.14 13.98
CA GLN A 91 -6.57 18.32 13.36
C GLN A 91 -7.58 19.29 12.74
N ASN A 92 -8.72 18.78 12.28
CA ASN A 92 -9.84 19.53 11.73
C ASN A 92 -10.83 20.00 12.81
N GLY A 93 -10.41 20.08 14.07
CA GLY A 93 -11.26 20.58 15.17
C GLY A 93 -12.39 19.63 15.58
N GLY A 94 -12.27 18.33 15.26
CA GLY A 94 -13.28 17.31 15.54
C GLY A 94 -14.26 17.07 14.39
N GLU A 95 -14.15 17.84 13.29
CA GLU A 95 -15.02 17.67 12.12
C GLU A 95 -14.47 16.61 11.14
N PRO A 96 -15.34 15.75 10.56
CA PRO A 96 -14.94 14.79 9.54
C PRO A 96 -14.21 15.44 8.36
N VAL A 97 -13.20 14.74 7.82
CA VAL A 97 -12.55 15.09 6.55
C VAL A 97 -13.16 14.26 5.42
N ASP A 98 -13.30 14.84 4.23
CA ASP A 98 -13.83 14.10 3.08
C ASP A 98 -12.81 13.08 2.55
N HIS A 99 -13.30 12.04 1.86
CA HIS A 99 -12.47 10.96 1.35
C HIS A 99 -11.42 11.44 0.35
N PHE A 100 -11.70 12.52 -0.40
CA PHE A 100 -10.76 13.04 -1.37
C PHE A 100 -9.57 13.70 -0.67
N PHE A 101 -9.82 14.54 0.32
CA PHE A 101 -8.78 15.11 1.17
C PHE A 101 -7.97 14.00 1.87
N PHE A 102 -8.64 12.96 2.38
CA PHE A 102 -7.98 11.82 3.00
C PHE A 102 -7.04 11.08 2.03
N MET A 103 -7.47 10.85 0.79
CA MET A 103 -6.64 10.25 -0.26
C MET A 103 -5.44 11.12 -0.61
N GLU A 104 -5.62 12.44 -0.72
CA GLU A 104 -4.50 13.36 -0.98
C GLU A 104 -3.48 13.36 0.17
N ASP A 105 -3.91 13.43 1.43
CA ASP A 105 -3.00 13.41 2.57
C ASP A 105 -2.22 12.10 2.68
N THR A 106 -2.89 10.97 2.46
CA THR A 106 -2.29 9.65 2.64
C THR A 106 -1.39 9.24 1.48
N HIS A 107 -1.57 9.80 0.27
CA HIS A 107 -0.78 9.44 -0.90
C HIS A 107 0.21 10.53 -1.35
N THR A 108 0.12 11.75 -0.83
CA THR A 108 1.08 12.82 -1.13
C THR A 108 2.35 12.68 -0.29
N ASN A 109 3.51 12.66 -0.94
CA ASN A 109 4.78 12.70 -0.25
C ASN A 109 5.02 14.12 0.30
N LYS A 110 5.11 14.25 1.63
CA LYS A 110 5.27 15.55 2.30
C LYS A 110 6.56 16.31 1.97
N LYS A 111 7.60 15.62 1.45
CA LYS A 111 8.88 16.25 1.07
C LYS A 111 8.87 16.75 -0.37
N THR A 112 8.29 15.98 -1.28
CA THR A 112 8.29 16.30 -2.72
C THR A 112 6.99 16.94 -3.18
N SER A 113 5.94 16.91 -2.35
CA SER A 113 4.56 17.32 -2.69
C SER A 113 4.00 16.59 -3.92
N GLN A 114 4.45 15.35 -4.15
CA GLN A 114 4.03 14.53 -5.29
C GLN A 114 3.36 13.25 -4.82
N ILE A 115 2.36 12.81 -5.57
CA ILE A 115 1.76 11.49 -5.43
C ILE A 115 2.64 10.50 -6.18
N GLN A 116 3.24 9.56 -5.46
CA GLN A 116 4.22 8.62 -6.03
C GLN A 116 3.58 7.32 -6.51
N ASP A 117 2.40 6.98 -5.98
CA ASP A 117 1.66 5.79 -6.41
C ASP A 117 0.88 6.10 -7.69
N GLY A 118 1.14 5.34 -8.75
CA GLY A 118 0.54 5.62 -10.06
C GLY A 118 -0.97 5.37 -10.13
N VAL A 119 -1.52 4.50 -9.28
CA VAL A 119 -2.98 4.26 -9.21
C VAL A 119 -3.63 5.39 -8.44
N ALA A 120 -3.10 5.74 -7.26
CA ALA A 120 -3.62 6.86 -6.48
C ALA A 120 -3.55 8.19 -7.25
N ALA A 121 -2.48 8.41 -8.04
CA ALA A 121 -2.36 9.60 -8.89
C ALA A 121 -3.47 9.65 -9.97
N GLU A 122 -3.80 8.51 -10.57
CA GLU A 122 -4.89 8.40 -11.54
C GLU A 122 -6.25 8.61 -10.90
N ASP A 123 -6.53 7.93 -9.78
CA ASP A 123 -7.79 8.06 -9.05
C ASP A 123 -8.02 9.50 -8.58
N ILE A 124 -7.01 10.13 -7.97
CA ILE A 124 -7.08 11.54 -7.52
C ILE A 124 -7.31 12.48 -8.72
N GLY A 125 -6.62 12.23 -9.84
CA GLY A 125 -6.82 12.99 -11.08
C GLY A 125 -8.24 12.85 -11.65
N LEU A 126 -8.81 11.64 -11.61
CA LEU A 126 -10.16 11.37 -12.08
C LEU A 126 -11.21 12.00 -11.17
N VAL A 127 -11.05 11.88 -9.83
CA VAL A 127 -11.93 12.54 -8.87
C VAL A 127 -11.91 14.06 -9.07
N ASN A 128 -10.72 14.67 -9.21
CA ASN A 128 -10.59 16.09 -9.49
C ASN A 128 -11.31 16.48 -10.78
N SER A 129 -11.14 15.72 -11.86
CA SER A 129 -11.81 15.97 -13.14
C SER A 129 -13.34 15.91 -12.99
N GLN A 130 -13.87 14.91 -12.28
CA GLN A 130 -15.30 14.79 -12.04
C GLN A 130 -15.85 15.92 -11.15
N LYS A 131 -15.10 16.33 -10.12
CA LYS A 131 -15.45 17.49 -9.28
C LYS A 131 -15.59 18.75 -10.14
N GLN A 132 -14.64 19.01 -11.04
CA GLN A 132 -14.71 20.17 -11.95
C GLN A 132 -15.90 20.09 -12.89
N VAL A 133 -16.17 18.92 -13.48
CA VAL A 133 -17.35 18.73 -14.36
C VAL A 133 -18.66 19.02 -13.62
N ARG A 134 -18.81 18.56 -12.36
CA ARG A 134 -20.02 18.83 -11.58
C ARG A 134 -20.14 20.31 -11.22
N LEU A 135 -19.03 20.97 -10.85
CA LEU A 135 -19.01 22.40 -10.56
C LEU A 135 -19.42 23.25 -11.78
N THR A 136 -18.92 22.93 -12.97
CA THR A 136 -19.30 23.64 -14.20
C THR A 136 -20.79 23.53 -14.48
N ARG A 137 -21.37 22.32 -14.35
CA ARG A 137 -22.82 22.10 -14.56
C ARG A 137 -23.67 22.93 -13.59
N LEU A 138 -23.29 22.96 -12.30
CA LEU A 138 -24.00 23.75 -11.29
C LEU A 138 -23.96 25.27 -11.59
N SER A 139 -22.89 25.74 -12.23
CA SER A 139 -22.76 27.14 -12.65
C SER A 139 -23.60 27.48 -13.89
N GLU A 140 -23.85 26.52 -14.78
CA GLU A 140 -24.66 26.72 -16.00
C GLU A 140 -26.16 26.77 -15.69
N ASP A 141 -26.61 26.02 -14.68
CA ASP A 141 -28.02 25.94 -14.26
C ASP A 141 -28.54 27.19 -13.50
N GLY A 142 -27.77 28.27 -13.46
CA GLY A 142 -28.19 29.58 -12.93
C GLY A 142 -28.24 29.69 -11.39
N SER A 143 -27.70 28.70 -10.67
CA SER A 143 -27.58 28.77 -9.21
C SER A 143 -26.51 29.77 -8.80
N THR A 144 -26.90 30.87 -8.17
CA THR A 144 -26.01 31.95 -7.68
C THR A 144 -25.43 31.67 -6.29
N ALA A 145 -25.49 30.43 -5.81
CA ALA A 145 -24.95 30.04 -4.52
C ALA A 145 -23.50 29.54 -4.66
N SER A 146 -22.59 30.22 -3.97
CA SER A 146 -21.18 29.85 -3.74
C SER A 146 -21.03 28.56 -2.90
N ASN A 147 -21.78 27.51 -3.22
CA ASN A 147 -21.70 26.25 -2.51
C ASN A 147 -20.69 25.36 -3.24
N PRO A 148 -19.43 25.25 -2.75
CA PRO A 148 -18.56 24.16 -3.16
C PRO A 148 -19.31 22.84 -2.93
N LEU A 149 -19.04 21.83 -3.78
CA LEU A 149 -19.63 20.49 -3.66
C LEU A 149 -19.71 20.07 -2.20
N THR A 150 -20.86 19.54 -1.80
CA THR A 150 -21.07 19.07 -0.43
C THR A 150 -20.14 17.91 -0.10
N PHE A 151 -19.91 17.71 1.19
CA PHE A 151 -19.11 16.59 1.72
C PHE A 151 -19.54 15.24 1.13
N ASP A 152 -20.85 14.97 1.12
CA ASP A 152 -21.41 13.73 0.60
C ASP A 152 -21.23 13.59 -0.92
N GLU A 153 -21.36 14.69 -1.66
CA GLU A 153 -21.12 14.68 -3.10
C GLU A 153 -19.67 14.36 -3.44
N ILE A 154 -18.70 14.90 -2.68
CA ILE A 154 -17.28 14.60 -2.86
C ILE A 154 -17.01 13.12 -2.55
N ASN A 155 -17.53 12.61 -1.44
CA ASN A 155 -17.37 11.22 -1.07
C ASN A 155 -17.99 10.27 -2.09
N GLN A 156 -19.15 10.63 -2.66
CA GLN A 156 -19.79 9.84 -3.70
C GLN A 156 -18.93 9.78 -4.96
N ILE A 157 -18.32 10.90 -5.38
CA ILE A 157 -17.38 10.90 -6.54
C ILE A 157 -16.22 9.94 -6.28
N VAL A 158 -15.63 9.98 -5.08
CA VAL A 158 -14.51 9.09 -4.72
C VAL A 158 -14.93 7.62 -4.79
N ILE A 159 -16.12 7.31 -4.26
CA ILE A 159 -16.69 5.96 -4.31
C ILE A 159 -16.92 5.52 -5.76
N ASP A 160 -17.52 6.37 -6.60
CA ASP A 160 -17.78 6.09 -8.01
C ASP A 160 -16.48 5.81 -8.78
N VAL A 161 -15.44 6.62 -8.54
CA VAL A 161 -14.10 6.41 -9.11
C VAL A 161 -13.50 5.10 -8.64
N SER A 162 -13.51 4.84 -7.34
CA SER A 162 -12.94 3.63 -6.74
C SER A 162 -13.59 2.35 -7.26
N PHE A 163 -14.92 2.36 -7.48
CA PHE A 163 -15.60 1.25 -8.13
C PHE A 163 -15.20 1.13 -9.60
N SER A 164 -15.10 2.23 -10.34
CA SER A 164 -14.73 2.20 -11.76
C SER A 164 -13.31 1.69 -12.03
N THR A 165 -12.36 1.93 -11.11
CA THR A 165 -10.95 1.54 -11.27
C THR A 165 -10.62 0.15 -10.71
N GLN A 166 -11.47 -0.42 -9.85
CA GLN A 166 -11.33 -1.80 -9.34
C GLN A 166 -11.86 -2.90 -10.29
N PHE A 167 -12.68 -2.56 -11.29
CA PHE A 167 -13.32 -3.54 -12.20
C PHE A 167 -12.65 -3.72 -13.57
N TYR A 168 -11.42 -3.21 -13.79
CA TYR A 168 -10.66 -3.41 -15.03
C TYR A 168 -9.19 -3.67 -14.79
#